data_AF-A0A1U8ETT7-F1
#
_entry.id   AF-A0A1U8ETT7-F1
#
_cell.length_a   1.000
_cell.length_b   1.000
_cell.length_c   1.000
_cell.angle_alpha   90.00
_cell.angle_beta   90.00
_cell.angle_gamma   90.00
#
_symmetry.space_group_name_H-M   'P 1'
#
loop_
_entity.id
_entity.type
_entity.pdbx_description
1 polymer ?
#
loop_
_entity_poly.entity_id
_entity_poly.type
_entity_poly.pdbx_seq_one_letter_code
_entity_poly.pdbx_strand_id
1 'polypeptide(L)'
;MLRLWKWYQNCLSVHPVKTQVISSGLIWGLGDVSAQAVTHYTAKTQRHHHRPDKNKEFAINWRRVATTSLFGFAFVGPIGHFWYEGLDRFIRLRLQMQPKSLRFVATKVALDGIIFGPLDLLVFFTYMGYSTGKDTAQVVEGVKRDFLPALILEGGIWPIVQVANFRYIPVRYQLLYVNFFCLLDSSFLSWIEQQEDAAWKQWLKSIVRLKEQKEQG
;
A
#
# COMPACT_ATOMS: atom_id res chain seq x y z
N MET A 1 7.98 -15.57 20.48
CA MET A 1 6.82 -15.27 19.59
C MET A 1 5.54 -14.98 20.39
N LEU A 2 5.03 -15.89 21.22
CA LEU A 2 3.77 -15.69 21.98
C LEU A 2 3.78 -14.51 22.99
N ARG A 3 4.93 -14.20 23.60
CA ARG A 3 5.06 -13.10 24.58
C ARG A 3 4.96 -11.71 23.94
N LEU A 4 5.62 -11.51 22.78
CA LEU A 4 5.55 -10.27 22.00
C LEU A 4 4.14 -10.02 21.48
N TRP A 5 3.47 -11.07 20.98
CA TRP A 5 2.08 -10.97 20.53
C TRP A 5 1.14 -10.58 21.68
N LYS A 6 1.23 -11.25 22.83
CA LYS A 6 0.44 -10.90 24.02
C LYS A 6 0.70 -9.47 24.50
N TRP A 7 1.95 -9.03 24.48
CA TRP A 7 2.32 -7.65 24.81
C TRP A 7 1.67 -6.65 23.84
N TYR A 8 1.77 -6.90 22.53
CA TYR A 8 1.12 -6.07 21.51
C TYR A 8 -0.40 -6.03 21.71
N GLN A 9 -1.03 -7.18 21.98
CA GLN A 9 -2.47 -7.25 22.26
C GLN A 9 -2.87 -6.40 23.47
N ASN A 10 -2.07 -6.42 24.54
CA ASN A 10 -2.30 -5.59 25.73
C ASN A 10 -2.12 -4.09 25.42
N CYS A 11 -1.09 -3.72 24.66
CA CYS A 11 -0.91 -2.33 24.23
C CYS A 11 -2.08 -1.86 23.36
N LEU A 12 -2.52 -2.70 22.43
CA LEU A 12 -3.65 -2.43 21.55
C LEU A 12 -4.98 -2.32 22.31
N SER A 13 -5.17 -3.08 23.39
CA SER A 13 -6.38 -2.98 24.22
C SER A 13 -6.42 -1.73 25.08
N VAL A 14 -5.27 -1.29 25.61
CA VAL A 14 -5.19 -0.11 26.49
C VAL A 14 -5.08 1.19 25.69
N HIS A 15 -4.31 1.18 24.60
CA HIS A 15 -4.05 2.35 23.76
C HIS A 15 -4.15 1.98 22.26
N PRO A 16 -5.37 1.74 21.72
CA PRO A 16 -5.56 1.22 20.37
C PRO A 16 -4.96 2.13 19.30
N VAL A 17 -5.29 3.42 19.32
CA VAL A 17 -4.81 4.41 18.34
C VAL A 17 -3.29 4.51 18.37
N LYS A 18 -2.70 4.76 19.55
CA LYS A 18 -1.24 4.94 19.69
C LYS A 18 -0.47 3.70 19.22
N THR A 19 -0.94 2.52 19.60
CA THR A 19 -0.29 1.25 19.23
C THR A 19 -0.33 1.05 17.72
N GLN A 20 -1.48 1.31 17.10
CA GLN A 20 -1.63 1.19 15.64
C GLN A 20 -0.77 2.20 14.90
N VAL A 21 -0.81 3.47 15.29
CA VAL A 21 0.01 4.56 14.74
C VAL A 21 1.50 4.22 14.75
N ILE A 22 2.03 3.80 15.90
CA ILE A 22 3.44 3.43 16.03
C ILE A 22 3.75 2.21 15.17
N SER A 23 2.91 1.17 15.21
CA SER A 23 3.13 -0.04 14.41
C SER A 23 3.08 0.22 12.90
N SER A 24 2.19 1.10 12.43
CA SER A 24 2.11 1.50 11.03
C SER A 24 3.41 2.16 10.59
N GLY A 25 3.93 3.14 11.35
CA GLY A 25 5.19 3.81 11.01
C GLY A 25 6.37 2.84 10.89
N LEU A 26 6.47 1.88 11.81
CA LEU A 26 7.54 0.86 11.77
C LEU A 26 7.39 -0.06 10.56
N ILE A 27 6.19 -0.56 10.28
CA ILE A 27 5.94 -1.49 9.17
C ILE A 27 6.20 -0.82 7.82
N TRP A 28 5.76 0.43 7.65
CA TRP A 28 6.00 1.19 6.42
C TRP A 28 7.49 1.47 6.19
N GLY A 29 8.24 1.80 7.26
CA GLY A 29 9.70 1.95 7.17
C GLY A 29 10.39 0.63 6.78
N LEU A 30 10.01 -0.48 7.41
CA LEU A 30 10.54 -1.81 7.08
C LEU A 30 10.17 -2.24 5.66
N GLY A 31 8.97 -1.91 5.18
CA GLY A 31 8.55 -2.18 3.82
C GLY A 31 9.34 -1.41 2.79
N ASP A 32 9.65 -0.15 3.07
CA ASP A 32 10.51 0.64 2.20
C ASP A 32 11.95 0.08 2.14
N VAL A 33 12.52 -0.33 3.27
CA VAL A 33 13.83 -1.00 3.30
C VAL A 33 13.81 -2.30 2.48
N SER A 34 12.74 -3.10 2.63
CA SER A 34 12.57 -4.37 1.91
C SER A 34 12.44 -4.14 0.41
N ALA A 35 11.62 -3.17 0.00
CA ALA A 35 11.48 -2.74 -1.38
C ALA A 35 12.82 -2.30 -1.99
N GLN A 36 13.58 -1.45 -1.28
CA GLN A 36 14.90 -1.01 -1.72
C GLN A 36 15.89 -2.19 -1.85
N ALA A 37 15.87 -3.14 -0.92
CA ALA A 37 16.71 -4.33 -0.98
C ALA A 37 16.36 -5.21 -2.18
N VAL A 38 15.07 -5.48 -2.40
CA VAL A 38 14.58 -6.26 -3.55
C VAL A 38 15.00 -5.60 -4.87
N THR A 39 14.88 -4.28 -4.96
CA THR A 39 15.36 -3.48 -6.08
C THR A 39 16.87 -3.62 -6.29
N HIS A 40 17.69 -3.60 -5.25
CA HIS A 40 19.14 -3.75 -5.41
C HIS A 40 19.53 -5.16 -5.88
N TYR A 41 19.01 -6.19 -5.23
CA TYR A 41 19.35 -7.58 -5.53
C TYR A 41 18.83 -8.03 -6.90
N THR A 42 17.64 -7.58 -7.30
CA THR A 42 17.03 -7.96 -8.58
C THR A 42 17.74 -7.27 -9.75
N ALA A 43 18.09 -5.99 -9.63
CA ALA A 43 18.86 -5.26 -10.65
C ALA A 43 20.27 -5.83 -10.83
N LYS A 44 20.91 -6.28 -9.74
CA LYS A 44 22.22 -6.95 -9.80
C LYS A 44 22.13 -8.28 -10.56
N THR A 45 21.07 -9.05 -10.33
CA THR A 45 20.83 -10.33 -11.01
C THR A 45 20.63 -10.15 -12.52
N GLN A 46 19.90 -9.13 -12.96
CA GLN A 46 19.68 -8.87 -14.39
C GLN A 46 20.94 -8.37 -15.12
N ARG A 47 21.78 -7.56 -14.46
CA ARG A 47 23.02 -7.05 -15.05
C ARG A 47 24.12 -8.09 -15.24
N HIS A 48 23.98 -9.30 -14.68
CA HIS A 48 24.93 -10.39 -14.93
C HIS A 48 25.00 -10.82 -16.42
N HIS A 49 24.04 -10.43 -17.27
CA HIS A 49 24.10 -10.66 -18.72
C HIS A 49 24.87 -9.59 -19.52
N HIS A 50 25.28 -8.45 -18.93
CA HIS A 50 26.08 -7.42 -19.61
C HIS A 50 27.07 -6.75 -18.64
N ARG A 51 28.34 -7.21 -18.72
CA ARG A 51 29.59 -6.67 -18.11
C ARG A 51 29.56 -6.43 -16.57
N PRO A 52 30.49 -7.02 -15.79
CA PRO A 52 30.53 -6.83 -14.36
C PRO A 52 31.13 -5.45 -14.03
N ASP A 53 30.28 -4.44 -13.85
CA ASP A 53 30.74 -3.19 -13.24
C ASP A 53 30.81 -3.39 -11.72
N LYS A 54 32.01 -3.23 -11.18
CA LYS A 54 32.35 -3.49 -9.78
C LYS A 54 31.74 -2.41 -8.88
N ASN A 55 31.15 -2.83 -7.76
CA ASN A 55 30.85 -2.02 -6.57
C ASN A 55 29.89 -0.82 -6.71
N LYS A 56 28.58 -1.08 -6.90
CA LYS A 56 27.57 -0.25 -6.21
C LYS A 56 27.16 -0.95 -4.92
N GLU A 57 27.78 -0.56 -3.81
CA GLU A 57 27.35 -0.97 -2.47
C GLU A 57 25.86 -0.67 -2.29
N PHE A 58 25.14 -1.59 -1.66
CA PHE A 58 23.75 -1.39 -1.31
C PHE A 58 23.66 -0.28 -0.27
N ALA A 59 23.28 0.93 -0.70
CA ALA A 59 23.04 2.05 0.18
C ALA A 59 21.53 2.25 0.37
N ILE A 60 21.06 2.07 1.61
CA ILE A 60 19.68 2.37 1.97
C ILE A 60 19.47 3.88 1.93
N ASN A 61 18.46 4.32 1.18
CA ASN A 61 17.98 5.69 1.20
C ASN A 61 17.17 5.92 2.47
N TRP A 62 17.85 6.29 3.55
CA TRP A 62 17.24 6.56 4.85
C TRP A 62 16.24 7.72 4.83
N ARG A 63 16.42 8.69 3.91
CA ARG A 63 15.44 9.77 3.72
C ARG A 63 14.11 9.21 3.22
N ARG A 64 14.13 8.29 2.25
CA ARG A 64 12.90 7.62 1.75
C ARG A 64 12.25 6.79 2.85
N VAL A 65 13.03 6.03 3.61
CA VAL A 65 12.54 5.23 4.75
C VAL A 65 11.87 6.11 5.81
N ALA A 66 12.48 7.25 6.15
CA ALA A 66 11.91 8.19 7.10
C ALA A 66 10.60 8.80 6.57
N THR A 67 10.56 9.19 5.30
CA THR A 67 9.37 9.73 4.63
C THR A 67 8.21 8.73 4.64
N THR A 68 8.44 7.48 4.24
CA THR A 68 7.38 6.44 4.20
C THR A 68 6.97 6.01 5.60
N SER A 69 7.90 5.92 6.54
CA SER A 69 7.60 5.68 7.95
C SER A 69 6.73 6.79 8.54
N LEU A 70 7.02 8.06 8.23
CA LEU A 70 6.20 9.19 8.65
C LEU A 70 4.81 9.15 8.02
N PHE A 71 4.69 8.71 6.76
CA PHE A 71 3.38 8.49 6.13
C PHE A 71 2.56 7.43 6.87
N GLY A 72 3.19 6.28 7.18
CA GLY A 72 2.58 5.22 7.97
C GLY A 72 2.14 5.69 9.35
N PHE A 73 2.97 6.49 10.02
CA PHE A 73 2.70 7.03 11.35
C PHE A 73 1.61 8.11 11.35
N ALA A 74 1.74 9.13 10.49
CA ALA A 74 0.93 10.35 10.56
C ALA A 74 -0.38 10.25 9.76
N PHE A 75 -0.43 9.42 8.72
CA PHE A 75 -1.61 9.28 7.86
C PHE A 75 -2.27 7.91 8.01
N VAL A 76 -1.59 6.83 7.61
CA VAL A 76 -2.19 5.49 7.54
C VAL A 76 -2.59 4.98 8.92
N GLY A 77 -1.78 5.23 9.95
CA GLY A 77 -2.05 4.92 11.34
C GLY A 77 -3.38 5.49 11.85
N PRO A 78 -3.52 6.82 11.98
CA PRO A 78 -4.73 7.41 12.53
C PRO A 78 -5.92 7.29 11.58
N ILE A 79 -5.75 7.60 10.28
CA ILE A 79 -6.84 7.58 9.31
C ILE A 79 -7.36 6.14 9.15
N GLY A 80 -6.46 5.18 8.98
CA GLY A 80 -6.82 3.77 8.83
C GLY A 80 -7.54 3.20 10.07
N HIS A 81 -7.13 3.61 11.28
CA HIS A 81 -7.81 3.21 12.52
C HIS A 81 -9.28 3.65 12.50
N PHE A 82 -9.51 4.96 12.34
CA PHE A 82 -10.84 5.53 12.35
C PHE A 82 -11.67 5.08 11.14
N TRP A 83 -11.04 4.82 10.00
CA TRP A 83 -11.70 4.29 8.82
C TRP A 83 -12.28 2.90 9.08
N TYR A 84 -11.46 1.93 9.51
CA TYR A 84 -11.96 0.56 9.71
C TYR A 84 -12.96 0.44 10.85
N GLU A 85 -12.78 1.20 11.93
CA GLU A 85 -13.76 1.24 13.03
C GLU A 85 -15.06 1.94 12.61
N GLY A 86 -14.95 3.08 11.93
CA GLY A 86 -16.10 3.83 11.41
C GLY A 86 -16.90 3.04 10.39
N LEU A 87 -16.23 2.33 9.48
CA LEU A 87 -16.83 1.52 8.43
C LEU A 87 -17.51 0.27 9.01
N ASP A 88 -16.93 -0.36 10.04
CA ASP A 88 -17.60 -1.42 10.80
C ASP A 88 -18.87 -0.91 11.50
N ARG A 89 -18.76 0.23 12.19
CA ARG A 89 -19.87 0.86 12.92
C ARG A 89 -20.99 1.30 11.98
N PHE A 90 -20.65 1.91 10.84
CA PHE A 90 -21.61 2.36 9.84
C PHE A 90 -22.43 1.20 9.28
N ILE A 91 -21.78 0.11 8.86
CA ILE A 91 -22.50 -1.03 8.25
C ILE A 91 -23.35 -1.76 9.29
N ARG A 92 -22.89 -1.89 10.53
CA ARG A 92 -23.67 -2.54 11.60
C ARG A 92 -24.86 -1.70 12.04
N LEU A 93 -24.67 -0.40 12.27
CA LEU A 93 -25.70 0.45 12.86
C LEU A 93 -26.65 1.05 11.82
N ARG A 94 -26.15 1.43 10.64
CA ARG A 94 -26.95 2.09 9.60
C ARG A 94 -27.52 1.11 8.59
N LEU A 95 -26.70 0.16 8.13
CA LEU A 95 -27.14 -0.85 7.14
C LEU A 95 -27.69 -2.12 7.79
N GLN A 96 -27.58 -2.27 9.11
CA GLN A 96 -28.09 -3.40 9.91
C GLN A 96 -27.69 -4.78 9.35
N MET A 97 -26.51 -4.86 8.75
CA MET A 97 -26.03 -6.10 8.14
C MET A 97 -25.40 -7.01 9.19
N GLN A 98 -25.69 -8.31 9.07
CA GLN A 98 -25.08 -9.33 9.94
C GLN A 98 -23.55 -9.34 9.76
N PRO A 99 -22.78 -9.24 10.86
CA PRO A 99 -21.33 -9.34 10.81
C PRO A 99 -20.90 -10.63 10.11
N LYS A 100 -19.85 -10.54 9.28
CA LYS A 100 -19.29 -11.68 8.51
C LYS A 100 -20.20 -12.26 7.42
N SER A 101 -21.39 -11.71 7.18
CA SER A 101 -22.19 -12.08 6.01
C SER A 101 -21.48 -11.67 4.71
N LEU A 102 -21.76 -12.37 3.60
CA LEU A 102 -21.19 -12.01 2.30
C LEU A 102 -21.50 -10.57 1.90
N ARG A 103 -22.73 -10.10 2.18
CA ARG A 103 -23.15 -8.72 1.94
C ARG A 103 -22.34 -7.73 2.77
N PHE A 104 -22.15 -8.02 4.06
CA PHE A 104 -21.33 -7.19 4.94
C PHE A 104 -19.89 -7.03 4.41
N VAL A 105 -19.25 -8.14 4.04
CA VAL A 105 -17.87 -8.12 3.51
C VAL A 105 -17.82 -7.41 2.17
N ALA A 106 -18.73 -7.72 1.24
CA ALA A 106 -18.76 -7.08 -0.08
C ALA A 106 -18.95 -5.56 0.01
N THR A 107 -19.86 -5.09 0.88
CA THR A 107 -20.05 -3.66 1.12
C THR A 107 -18.81 -3.02 1.72
N LYS A 108 -18.13 -3.69 2.66
CA LYS A 108 -16.85 -3.18 3.19
C LYS A 108 -15.81 -3.02 2.11
N VAL A 109 -15.58 -4.05 1.31
CA VAL A 109 -14.60 -4.04 0.23
C VAL A 109 -14.92 -2.99 -0.81
N ALA A 110 -16.20 -2.82 -1.18
CA ALA A 110 -16.61 -1.80 -2.12
C ALA A 110 -16.37 -0.38 -1.60
N LEU A 111 -16.76 -0.09 -0.35
CA LEU A 111 -16.52 1.23 0.25
C LEU A 111 -15.02 1.52 0.40
N ASP A 112 -14.25 0.52 0.81
CA ASP A 112 -12.80 0.64 0.93
C ASP A 112 -12.14 0.89 -0.43
N GLY A 113 -12.48 0.10 -1.44
CA GLY A 113 -11.90 0.22 -2.79
C GLY A 113 -12.37 1.45 -3.58
N ILE A 114 -13.56 1.99 -3.33
CA ILE A 114 -14.10 3.14 -4.07
C ILE A 114 -13.78 4.46 -3.39
N ILE A 115 -13.71 4.49 -2.06
CA ILE A 115 -13.51 5.72 -1.29
C ILE A 115 -12.07 5.79 -0.78
N PHE A 116 -11.64 4.80 -0.01
CA PHE A 116 -10.37 4.86 0.69
C PHE A 116 -9.19 4.62 -0.26
N GLY A 117 -9.27 3.62 -1.14
CA GLY A 117 -8.21 3.30 -2.11
C GLY A 117 -7.79 4.50 -2.96
N PRO A 118 -8.70 5.16 -3.71
CA PRO A 118 -8.36 6.32 -4.53
C PRO A 118 -7.82 7.50 -3.70
N LEU A 119 -8.38 7.73 -2.51
CA LEU A 119 -7.95 8.81 -1.64
C LEU A 119 -6.54 8.55 -1.10
N ASP A 120 -6.29 7.34 -0.57
CA ASP A 120 -4.99 6.93 -0.04
C ASP A 120 -3.91 7.03 -1.12
N LEU A 121 -4.19 6.50 -2.32
CA LEU A 121 -3.26 6.54 -3.45
C LEU A 121 -2.94 7.98 -3.90
N LEU A 122 -3.95 8.85 -3.97
CA LEU A 122 -3.77 10.25 -4.32
C LEU A 122 -2.89 10.98 -3.30
N VAL A 123 -3.21 10.80 -2.00
CA VAL A 123 -2.46 11.41 -0.90
C VAL A 123 -1.03 10.87 -0.87
N PHE A 124 -0.85 9.57 -1.07
CA PHE A 124 0.47 8.93 -1.12
C PHE A 124 1.34 9.51 -2.24
N PHE A 125 0.87 9.51 -3.50
CA PHE A 125 1.66 10.05 -4.61
C PHE A 125 1.98 11.53 -4.44
N THR A 126 1.02 12.32 -3.94
CA THR A 126 1.21 13.74 -3.67
C THR A 126 2.27 13.95 -2.59
N TYR A 127 2.15 13.26 -1.46
CA TYR A 127 3.08 13.33 -0.33
C TYR A 127 4.49 12.89 -0.72
N MET A 128 4.61 11.77 -1.43
CA MET A 128 5.90 11.26 -1.89
C MET A 128 6.55 12.21 -2.89
N GLY A 129 5.77 12.78 -3.81
CA GLY A 129 6.24 13.77 -4.77
C GLY A 129 6.89 14.97 -4.08
N TYR A 130 6.19 15.62 -3.17
CA TYR A 130 6.73 16.74 -2.40
C TYR A 130 7.92 16.35 -1.51
N SER A 131 7.86 15.18 -0.87
CA SER A 131 8.95 14.72 -0.01
C SER A 131 10.26 14.44 -0.77
N THR A 132 10.16 14.12 -2.06
CA THR A 132 11.31 14.01 -2.97
C THR A 132 11.82 15.34 -3.51
N GLY A 133 11.18 16.46 -3.16
CA GLY A 133 11.58 17.81 -3.57
C GLY A 133 11.09 18.23 -4.95
N LYS A 134 10.08 17.54 -5.51
CA LYS A 134 9.43 17.95 -6.76
C LYS A 134 8.59 19.22 -6.54
N ASP A 135 8.52 20.06 -7.56
CA ASP A 135 7.59 21.19 -7.56
C ASP A 135 6.14 20.74 -7.77
N THR A 136 5.17 21.63 -7.54
CA THR A 136 3.75 21.31 -7.68
C THR A 136 3.37 20.84 -9.08
N ALA A 137 3.97 21.42 -10.13
CA ALA A 137 3.65 21.04 -11.51
C ALA A 137 4.09 19.59 -11.79
N GLN A 138 5.30 19.24 -11.37
CA GLN A 138 5.87 17.89 -11.46
C GLN A 138 5.09 16.87 -10.62
N VAL A 139 4.60 17.26 -9.44
CA VAL A 139 3.75 16.39 -8.62
C VAL A 139 2.42 16.12 -9.32
N VAL A 140 1.75 17.16 -9.83
CA VAL A 140 0.48 17.02 -10.53
C VAL A 140 0.63 16.17 -11.79
N GLU A 141 1.68 16.37 -12.57
CA GLU A 141 1.96 15.57 -13.76
C GLU A 141 2.24 14.10 -13.40
N GLY A 142 3.06 13.86 -12.38
CA GLY A 142 3.32 12.51 -11.88
C GLY A 142 2.06 11.79 -11.40
N VAL A 143 1.21 12.47 -10.63
CA VAL A 143 -0.08 11.93 -10.19
C VAL A 143 -0.95 11.61 -11.42
N LYS A 144 -1.12 12.53 -12.38
CA LYS A 144 -1.95 12.25 -13.57
C LYS A 144 -1.45 11.04 -14.35
N ARG A 145 -0.14 10.88 -14.47
CA ARG A 145 0.49 9.78 -15.20
C ARG A 145 0.36 8.44 -14.48
N ASP A 146 0.59 8.42 -13.18
CA ASP A 146 0.79 7.17 -12.43
C ASP A 146 -0.45 6.73 -11.65
N PHE A 147 -1.40 7.64 -11.38
CA PHE A 147 -2.57 7.37 -10.54
C PHE A 147 -3.51 6.32 -11.13
N LEU A 148 -3.94 6.48 -12.39
CA LEU A 148 -4.90 5.56 -13.00
C LEU A 148 -4.31 4.15 -13.23
N PRO A 149 -3.07 4.00 -13.74
CA PRO A 149 -2.42 2.69 -13.83
C PRO A 149 -2.30 2.01 -12.47
N ALA A 150 -1.87 2.75 -11.43
CA ALA A 150 -1.77 2.21 -10.08
C ALA A 150 -3.15 1.82 -9.54
N LEU A 151 -4.17 2.66 -9.69
CA LEU A 151 -5.53 2.35 -9.22
C LEU A 151 -6.09 1.07 -9.85
N ILE A 152 -5.83 0.82 -11.13
CA ILE A 152 -6.25 -0.40 -11.82
C ILE A 152 -5.50 -1.62 -11.27
N LEU A 153 -4.18 -1.50 -11.06
CA LEU A 153 -3.35 -2.59 -10.55
C LEU A 153 -3.74 -2.95 -9.12
N GLU A 154 -3.78 -1.95 -8.24
CA GLU A 154 -4.18 -2.10 -6.84
C GLU A 154 -5.63 -2.62 -6.74
N GLY A 155 -6.51 -2.10 -7.59
CA GLY A 155 -7.92 -2.52 -7.67
C GLY A 155 -8.11 -3.98 -8.10
N GLY A 156 -7.10 -4.64 -8.66
CA GLY A 156 -7.14 -6.08 -8.94
C GLY A 156 -6.77 -6.95 -7.75
N ILE A 157 -5.72 -6.57 -7.00
CA ILE A 157 -5.12 -7.40 -5.95
C ILE A 157 -5.78 -7.13 -4.59
N TRP A 158 -5.98 -5.86 -4.23
CA TRP A 158 -6.46 -5.47 -2.91
C TRP A 158 -7.84 -5.99 -2.55
N PRO A 159 -8.83 -6.09 -3.46
CA PRO A 159 -10.12 -6.66 -3.09
C PRO A 159 -10.01 -8.07 -2.52
N ILE A 160 -9.10 -8.90 -3.03
CA ILE A 160 -8.87 -10.26 -2.54
C ILE A 160 -8.30 -10.22 -1.11
N VAL A 161 -7.31 -9.35 -0.89
CA VAL A 161 -6.68 -9.13 0.41
C VAL A 161 -7.71 -8.61 1.43
N GLN A 162 -8.56 -7.67 1.02
CA GLN A 162 -9.58 -7.05 1.87
C GLN A 162 -10.77 -7.95 2.15
N VAL A 163 -11.17 -8.83 1.22
CA VAL A 163 -12.17 -9.87 1.50
C VAL A 163 -11.69 -10.76 2.65
N ALA A 164 -10.44 -11.22 2.61
CA ALA A 164 -9.86 -12.03 3.68
C ALA A 164 -9.79 -11.23 5.00
N ASN A 165 -9.35 -9.97 4.93
CA ASN A 165 -9.27 -9.08 6.07
C ASN A 165 -10.63 -8.93 6.78
N PHE A 166 -11.66 -8.50 6.05
CA PHE A 166 -12.97 -8.22 6.62
C PHE A 166 -13.77 -9.47 7.01
N ARG A 167 -13.45 -10.64 6.43
CA ARG A 167 -14.12 -11.90 6.75
C ARG A 167 -13.55 -12.58 8.00
N TYR A 168 -12.23 -12.57 8.17
CA TYR A 168 -11.53 -13.37 9.17
C TYR A 168 -10.86 -12.54 10.27
N ILE A 169 -10.43 -11.33 9.98
CA ILE A 169 -9.66 -10.51 10.92
C ILE A 169 -10.60 -9.63 11.75
N PRO A 170 -10.51 -9.66 13.10
CA PRO A 170 -11.24 -8.74 13.95
C PRO A 170 -10.84 -7.29 13.68
N VAL A 171 -11.79 -6.34 13.72
CA VAL A 171 -11.60 -4.91 13.38
C VAL A 171 -10.34 -4.30 13.97
N ARG A 172 -10.06 -4.58 15.24
CA ARG A 172 -8.86 -4.07 15.95
C ARG A 172 -7.52 -4.46 15.30
N TYR A 173 -7.47 -5.54 14.52
CA TYR A 173 -6.26 -6.03 13.84
C TYR A 173 -6.29 -5.80 12.32
N GLN A 174 -7.37 -5.25 11.77
CA GLN A 174 -7.52 -5.08 10.32
C GLN A 174 -6.47 -4.14 9.73
N LEU A 175 -6.14 -3.07 10.45
CA LEU A 175 -5.08 -2.15 10.03
C LEU A 175 -3.69 -2.81 10.08
N LEU A 176 -3.41 -3.61 11.11
CA LEU A 176 -2.14 -4.35 11.20
C LEU A 176 -1.98 -5.33 10.03
N TYR A 177 -3.07 -6.03 9.69
CA TYR A 177 -3.10 -6.94 8.54
C TYR A 177 -2.82 -6.19 7.23
N VAL A 178 -3.49 -5.07 7.00
CA VAL A 178 -3.31 -4.23 5.80
C VAL A 178 -1.87 -3.74 5.70
N ASN A 179 -1.32 -3.14 6.76
CA ASN A 179 0.06 -2.67 6.77
C ASN A 179 1.07 -3.77 6.44
N PHE A 180 0.86 -4.99 6.94
CA PHE A 180 1.72 -6.11 6.61
C PHE A 180 1.67 -6.47 5.11
N PHE A 181 0.49 -6.45 4.50
CA PHE A 181 0.36 -6.67 3.07
C PHE A 181 0.90 -5.50 2.25
N CYS A 182 0.82 -4.25 2.72
CA CYS A 182 1.48 -3.11 2.07
C CYS A 182 3.00 -3.30 1.99
N LEU A 183 3.64 -3.91 3.00
CA LEU A 183 5.06 -4.24 2.97
C LEU A 183 5.39 -5.26 1.88
N LEU A 184 4.56 -6.30 1.76
CA LEU A 184 4.70 -7.33 0.73
C LEU A 184 4.49 -6.74 -0.66
N ASP A 185 3.44 -5.93 -0.80
CA ASP A 185 3.09 -5.26 -2.05
C ASP A 185 4.19 -4.30 -2.51
N SER A 186 4.71 -3.46 -1.61
CA SER A 186 5.85 -2.57 -1.90
C SER A 186 7.07 -3.33 -2.41
N SER A 187 7.35 -4.49 -1.82
CA SER A 187 8.46 -5.35 -2.22
C SER A 187 8.18 -6.03 -3.58
N PHE A 188 6.96 -6.49 -3.78
CA PHE A 188 6.51 -7.14 -5.01
C PHE A 188 6.48 -6.18 -6.20
N LEU A 189 5.95 -4.97 -6.03
CA LEU A 189 5.95 -3.92 -7.05
C LEU A 189 7.38 -3.50 -7.40
N SER A 190 8.26 -3.36 -6.40
CA SER A 190 9.68 -3.07 -6.62
C SER A 190 10.40 -4.17 -7.41
N TRP A 191 10.05 -5.44 -7.16
CA TRP A 191 10.54 -6.57 -7.96
C TRP A 191 9.97 -6.55 -9.38
N ILE A 192 8.65 -6.33 -9.50
CA ILE A 192 7.96 -6.23 -10.78
C ILE A 192 8.63 -5.15 -11.60
N GLU A 193 8.75 -3.91 -11.11
CA GLU A 193 9.22 -2.75 -11.88
C GLU A 193 10.53 -3.04 -12.62
N GLN A 194 11.44 -3.78 -11.99
CA GLN A 194 12.72 -4.16 -12.59
C GLN A 194 12.66 -5.20 -13.70
N GLN A 195 11.59 -5.98 -13.80
CA GLN A 195 11.35 -6.91 -14.89
C GLN A 195 10.95 -6.16 -16.19
N GLU A 196 11.74 -5.20 -16.68
CA GLU A 196 11.41 -4.30 -17.80
C GLU A 196 10.98 -5.04 -19.09
N ASP A 197 11.45 -6.28 -19.31
CA ASP A 197 11.21 -7.06 -20.54
C ASP A 197 10.08 -8.11 -20.44
N ALA A 198 9.26 -8.09 -19.38
CA ALA A 198 8.21 -9.10 -19.25
C ALA A 198 7.02 -8.80 -20.19
N ALA A 199 6.70 -9.75 -21.09
CA ALA A 199 5.67 -9.61 -22.12
C ALA A 199 4.29 -9.16 -21.59
N TRP A 200 3.93 -9.55 -20.37
CA TRP A 200 2.66 -9.17 -19.73
C TRP A 200 2.60 -7.69 -19.32
N LYS A 201 3.73 -7.03 -19.05
CA LYS A 201 3.77 -5.59 -18.78
C LYS A 201 3.53 -4.74 -20.02
N GLN A 202 4.04 -5.16 -21.17
CA GLN A 202 3.75 -4.51 -22.44
C GLN A 202 2.26 -4.62 -22.79
N TRP A 203 1.66 -5.78 -22.48
CA TRP A 203 0.22 -6.00 -22.60
C TRP A 203 -0.61 -5.13 -21.64
N LEU A 204 -0.21 -4.97 -20.36
CA LEU A 204 -0.89 -4.05 -19.45
C LEU A 204 -0.77 -2.58 -19.91
N LYS A 205 0.42 -2.15 -20.33
CA LYS A 205 0.63 -0.81 -20.89
C LYS A 205 -0.23 -0.59 -22.13
N SER A 206 -0.42 -1.58 -23.00
CA SER A 206 -1.27 -1.45 -24.18
C SER A 206 -2.75 -1.32 -23.82
N ILE A 207 -3.25 -2.05 -22.81
CA ILE A 207 -4.64 -1.90 -22.33
C ILE A 207 -4.90 -0.51 -21.76
N VAL A 208 -3.98 -0.01 -20.94
CA VAL A 208 -4.09 1.34 -20.36
C VAL A 208 -4.11 2.39 -21.47
N ARG A 209 -3.18 2.29 -22.43
CA ARG A 209 -3.08 3.21 -23.57
C ARG A 209 -4.31 3.16 -24.48
N LEU A 210 -4.91 1.98 -24.66
CA LEU A 210 -6.17 1.80 -25.40
C LEU A 210 -7.35 2.45 -24.68
N LYS A 211 -7.34 2.50 -23.34
CA LYS A 211 -8.39 3.15 -22.55
C LYS A 211 -8.28 4.68 -22.64
N GLU A 212 -7.07 5.23 -22.54
CA GLU A 212 -6.81 6.67 -22.67
C GLU A 212 -7.19 7.20 -24.07
N GLN A 213 -6.90 6.45 -25.14
CA GLN A 213 -7.31 6.83 -26.50
C GLN A 213 -8.83 6.81 -26.70
N LYS A 214 -9.56 6.00 -25.93
CA LYS A 214 -11.02 5.88 -26.02
C LYS A 214 -11.77 6.94 -25.21
N GLU A 215 -11.10 7.60 -24.27
CA GLU A 215 -11.64 8.73 -23.49
C GLU A 215 -11.35 10.09 -24.16
N GLN A 216 -10.48 10.13 -25.18
CA GLN A 216 -10.08 11.34 -25.92
C GLN A 216 -10.69 11.46 -27.33
N GLY A 217 -11.49 10.50 -27.79
CA GLY A 217 -12.17 10.50 -29.10
C GLY A 217 -13.67 10.44 -28.93
#